data_AF-A0A7S2S4E7-F1
#
_entry.id   AF-A0A7S2S4E7-F1
#
_cell.length_a   1.000
_cell.length_b   1.000
_cell.length_c   1.000
_cell.angle_alpha   90.00
_cell.angle_beta   90.00
_cell.angle_gamma   90.00
#
_symmetry.space_group_name_H-M   'P 1'
#
loop_
_entity.id
_entity.type
_entity.pdbx_description
1 polymer ?
#
loop_
_entity_poly.entity_id
_entity_poly.type
_entity_poly.pdbx_seq_one_letter_code
_entity_poly.pdbx_strand_id
1 'polypeptide(L)'
;FNFDKDNISDNVIKLIDPYINSPEFTPKEIEKASKACTAICMWCRAMHKYHFVALGVEPKRKKLAEAQEELDITMGKLDKARAQLQGVMDRIQELEDGYNKSLSKKQQLARDVEQCSARLDRAQKLIGGLGGEKDRWTSAVGQFDIDYVNLLGDVLISSGCIAYLGPFTALYRHSLIEEWQAILRKLEVPHTDGTNMIQTLGNAVEIRGWQISGLPADNHSTENAIVIKKARRWPLLIDPQTQANRFIKNLGKSSTNGIE
;
A
#
# COMPACT_ATOMS: atom_id res chain seq x y z
N PHE A 1 91.30 7.66 17.56
CA PHE A 1 90.58 6.41 17.93
C PHE A 1 89.54 6.05 16.86
N ASN A 2 89.96 5.82 15.61
CA ASN A 2 89.06 5.30 14.59
C ASN A 2 89.87 4.28 13.78
N PHE A 3 89.93 3.05 14.31
CA PHE A 3 90.57 1.92 13.64
C PHE A 3 89.50 1.18 12.84
N ASP A 4 89.79 0.91 11.58
CA ASP A 4 88.89 0.17 10.69
C ASP A 4 88.88 -1.31 11.07
N LYS A 5 88.05 -1.63 12.05
CA LYS A 5 87.85 -2.99 12.58
C LYS A 5 87.20 -3.93 11.57
N ASP A 6 86.57 -3.41 10.53
CA ASP A 6 85.81 -4.19 9.54
C ASP A 6 86.69 -4.59 8.33
N ASN A 7 87.88 -4.01 8.18
CA ASN A 7 88.80 -4.26 7.05
C ASN A 7 90.24 -4.57 7.49
N ILE A 8 90.40 -5.51 8.43
CA ILE A 8 91.73 -5.98 8.85
C ILE A 8 92.25 -6.99 7.82
N SER A 9 93.45 -6.78 7.27
CA SER A 9 94.03 -7.71 6.29
C SER A 9 94.33 -9.07 6.92
N ASP A 10 93.96 -10.16 6.22
CA ASP A 10 94.26 -11.54 6.62
C ASP A 10 95.74 -11.79 6.91
N ASN A 11 96.64 -11.06 6.24
CA ASN A 11 98.08 -11.15 6.48
C ASN A 11 98.45 -10.68 7.89
N VAL A 12 97.80 -9.62 8.39
CA VAL A 12 98.04 -9.08 9.74
C VAL A 12 97.52 -10.03 10.81
N ILE A 13 96.36 -10.66 10.56
CA ILE A 13 95.79 -11.67 11.48
C ILE A 13 96.67 -12.91 11.57
N LYS A 14 97.16 -13.44 10.44
CA LYS A 14 98.08 -14.58 10.40
C LYS A 14 99.42 -14.31 11.11
N LEU A 15 99.91 -13.07 11.05
CA LEU A 15 101.12 -12.66 11.77
C LEU A 15 100.92 -12.61 13.28
N ILE A 16 99.70 -12.30 13.72
CA ILE A 16 99.35 -12.15 15.14
C ILE A 16 98.85 -13.47 15.76
N ASP A 17 98.37 -14.43 14.95
CA ASP A 17 97.89 -15.76 15.36
C ASP A 17 98.82 -16.51 16.34
N PRO A 18 100.14 -16.63 16.10
CA PRO A 18 101.05 -17.33 17.00
C PRO A 18 101.11 -16.67 18.39
N TYR A 19 101.00 -15.34 18.43
CA TYR A 19 101.04 -14.57 19.67
C TYR A 19 99.73 -14.68 20.44
N ILE A 20 98.58 -14.66 19.76
CA ILE A 20 97.26 -14.80 20.40
C ILE A 20 97.06 -16.17 21.05
N ASN A 21 97.64 -17.21 20.44
CA ASN A 21 97.62 -18.59 20.93
C ASN A 21 98.70 -18.88 21.99
N SER A 22 99.64 -17.96 22.23
CA SER A 22 100.64 -18.12 23.27
C SER A 22 100.00 -18.00 24.66
N PRO A 23 100.31 -18.91 25.61
CA PRO A 23 99.84 -18.81 26.99
C PRO A 23 100.36 -17.56 27.72
N GLU A 24 101.45 -16.95 27.24
CA GLU A 24 102.06 -15.74 27.80
C GLU A 24 101.32 -14.45 27.39
N PHE A 25 100.54 -14.48 26.29
CA PHE A 25 99.83 -13.30 25.76
C PHE A 25 98.35 -13.31 26.16
N THR A 26 98.10 -13.38 27.47
CA THR A 26 96.75 -13.26 28.04
C THR A 26 96.64 -11.99 28.88
N PRO A 27 95.46 -11.35 28.94
CA PRO A 27 95.28 -10.13 29.72
C PRO A 27 95.72 -10.27 31.18
N LYS A 28 95.48 -11.45 31.78
CA LYS A 28 95.85 -11.77 33.17
C LYS A 28 97.37 -11.90 33.39
N GLU A 29 98.11 -12.41 32.39
CA GLU A 29 99.57 -12.54 32.48
C GLU A 29 100.28 -11.21 32.19
N ILE A 30 99.78 -10.42 31.22
CA ILE A 30 100.33 -9.10 30.90
C ILE A 30 100.06 -8.08 32.00
N GLU A 31 98.94 -8.19 32.72
CA GLU A 31 98.60 -7.33 33.87
C GLU A 31 99.62 -7.42 35.00
N LYS A 32 100.30 -8.57 35.18
CA LYS A 32 101.37 -8.74 36.17
C LYS A 32 102.61 -7.88 35.86
N ALA A 33 102.84 -7.57 34.58
CA ALA A 33 103.96 -6.75 34.13
C ALA A 33 103.57 -5.27 33.93
N SER A 34 102.40 -4.99 33.36
CA SER A 34 101.92 -3.61 33.13
C SER A 34 100.40 -3.54 32.94
N LYS A 35 99.73 -2.79 33.83
CA LYS A 35 98.28 -2.53 33.75
C LYS A 35 97.86 -1.74 32.50
N ALA A 36 98.72 -0.85 31.99
CA ALA A 36 98.42 -0.06 30.79
C ALA A 36 98.44 -0.93 29.52
N CYS A 37 99.33 -1.94 29.48
CA CYS A 37 99.44 -2.87 28.34
C CYS A 37 98.30 -3.91 28.31
N THR A 38 97.61 -4.14 29.42
CA THR A 38 96.45 -5.03 29.52
C THR A 38 95.30 -4.61 28.61
N ALA A 39 95.02 -3.30 28.52
CA ALA A 39 93.97 -2.78 27.64
C ALA A 39 94.28 -3.01 26.15
N ILE A 40 95.56 -2.91 25.77
CA ILE A 40 96.04 -3.16 24.40
C ILE A 40 95.95 -4.67 24.07
N CYS A 41 96.33 -5.55 25.00
CA CYS A 41 96.18 -7.00 24.82
C CYS A 41 94.71 -7.40 24.63
N MET A 42 93.80 -6.88 25.46
CA MET A 42 92.36 -7.13 25.30
C MET A 42 91.83 -6.62 23.97
N TRP A 43 92.25 -5.42 23.55
CA TRP A 43 91.85 -4.86 22.26
C TRP A 43 92.34 -5.72 21.09
N CYS A 44 93.62 -6.15 21.08
CA CYS A 44 94.15 -7.03 20.03
C CYS A 44 93.41 -8.37 19.96
N ARG A 45 93.13 -9.01 21.11
CA ARG A 45 92.36 -10.26 21.18
C ARG A 45 90.90 -10.06 20.74
N ALA A 46 90.29 -8.92 21.06
CA ALA A 46 88.94 -8.57 20.65
C ALA A 46 88.87 -8.30 19.14
N MET A 47 89.83 -7.60 18.55
CA MET A 47 89.92 -7.34 17.11
C MET A 47 90.18 -8.62 16.32
N HIS A 48 91.05 -9.51 16.82
CA HIS A 48 91.27 -10.83 16.25
C HIS A 48 89.99 -11.68 16.23
N LYS A 49 89.28 -11.77 17.37
CA LYS A 49 87.99 -12.47 17.45
C LYS A 49 86.92 -11.83 16.57
N TYR A 50 86.90 -10.49 16.50
CA TYR A 50 85.97 -9.73 15.67
C TYR A 50 86.16 -10.03 14.18
N HIS A 51 87.40 -10.15 13.69
CA HIS A 51 87.71 -10.51 12.30
C HIS A 51 87.03 -11.82 11.87
N PHE A 52 87.23 -12.90 12.63
CA PHE A 52 86.63 -14.21 12.30
C PHE A 52 85.10 -14.21 12.40
N VAL A 53 84.53 -13.46 13.34
CA VAL A 53 83.06 -13.31 13.45
C VAL A 53 82.51 -12.47 12.30
N ALA A 54 83.18 -11.38 11.93
CA ALA A 54 82.80 -10.53 10.80
C ALA A 54 82.81 -11.31 9.48
N LEU A 55 83.83 -12.15 9.24
CA LEU A 55 83.91 -13.03 8.07
C LEU A 55 82.73 -14.01 7.94
N GLY A 56 82.21 -14.51 9.06
CA GLY A 56 81.02 -15.38 9.08
C GLY A 56 79.68 -14.63 9.03
N VAL A 57 79.65 -13.36 9.42
CA VAL A 57 78.45 -12.52 9.47
C VAL A 57 78.25 -11.74 8.17
N GLU A 58 79.31 -11.39 7.45
CA GLU A 58 79.24 -10.66 6.19
C GLU A 58 78.42 -11.37 5.10
N PRO A 59 78.55 -12.70 4.86
CA PRO A 59 77.71 -13.42 3.92
C PRO A 59 76.24 -13.44 4.35
N LYS A 60 75.97 -13.46 5.66
CA LYS A 60 74.61 -13.41 6.21
C LYS A 60 74.00 -12.02 6.06
N ARG A 61 74.79 -10.95 6.22
CA ARG A 61 74.36 -9.57 5.97
C ARG A 61 74.05 -9.33 4.49
N LYS A 62 74.87 -9.85 3.58
CA LYS A 62 74.61 -9.78 2.12
C LYS A 62 73.33 -10.54 1.75
N LYS A 63 73.16 -11.79 2.21
CA LYS A 63 71.93 -12.57 1.99
C LYS A 63 70.69 -11.90 2.59
N LEU A 64 70.81 -11.27 3.76
CA LEU A 64 69.72 -10.54 4.38
C LEU A 64 69.35 -9.30 3.57
N ALA A 65 70.34 -8.56 3.05
CA ALA A 65 70.09 -7.41 2.18
C ALA A 65 69.41 -7.81 0.87
N GLU A 66 69.89 -8.86 0.21
CA GLU A 66 69.29 -9.41 -1.02
C GLU A 66 67.85 -9.87 -0.79
N ALA A 67 67.58 -10.63 0.28
CA ALA A 67 66.24 -11.08 0.63
C ALA A 67 65.30 -9.93 1.01
N GLN A 68 65.84 -8.88 1.65
CA GLN A 68 65.06 -7.68 1.99
C GLN A 68 64.68 -6.89 0.74
N GLU A 69 65.59 -6.75 -0.22
CA GLU A 69 65.31 -6.09 -1.49
C GLU A 69 64.26 -6.86 -2.31
N GLU A 70 64.36 -8.19 -2.34
CA GLU A 70 63.35 -9.04 -2.99
C GLU A 70 61.98 -8.96 -2.29
N LEU A 71 61.97 -8.91 -0.95
CA LEU A 71 60.76 -8.70 -0.15
C LEU A 71 60.10 -7.35 -0.50
N ASP A 72 60.87 -6.27 -0.55
CA ASP A 72 60.34 -4.93 -0.85
C ASP A 72 59.74 -4.85 -2.26
N ILE A 73 60.39 -5.50 -3.25
CA ILE A 73 59.88 -5.59 -4.62
C ILE A 73 58.56 -6.38 -4.68
N THR A 74 58.48 -7.51 -3.97
CA THR A 74 57.28 -8.36 -3.95
C THR A 74 56.12 -7.69 -3.20
N MET A 75 56.39 -7.01 -2.08
CA MET A 75 55.41 -6.18 -1.37
C MET A 75 54.87 -5.06 -2.27
N GLY A 76 55.74 -4.35 -2.99
CA GLY A 76 55.30 -3.30 -3.93
C GLY A 76 54.41 -3.83 -5.06
N LYS A 77 54.65 -5.05 -5.56
CA LYS A 77 53.76 -5.72 -6.53
C LYS A 77 52.43 -6.11 -5.91
N LEU A 78 52.44 -6.64 -4.68
CA LEU A 78 51.24 -7.02 -3.95
C LEU A 78 50.33 -5.82 -3.68
N ASP A 79 50.90 -4.69 -3.27
CA ASP A 79 50.13 -3.48 -2.97
C ASP A 79 49.50 -2.88 -4.23
N LYS A 80 50.20 -2.91 -5.37
CA LYS A 80 49.62 -2.53 -6.67
C LYS A 80 48.45 -3.43 -7.05
N ALA A 81 48.59 -4.74 -6.91
CA ALA A 81 47.53 -5.69 -7.22
C ALA A 81 46.32 -5.51 -6.28
N ARG A 82 46.56 -5.28 -4.99
CA ARG A 82 45.51 -4.97 -4.00
C ARG A 82 44.78 -3.67 -4.34
N ALA A 83 45.50 -2.62 -4.72
CA ALA A 83 44.89 -1.35 -5.11
C ALA A 83 44.03 -1.48 -6.38
N GLN A 84 44.48 -2.25 -7.37
CA GLN A 84 43.68 -2.54 -8.57
C GLN A 84 42.43 -3.36 -8.23
N LEU A 85 42.57 -4.38 -7.39
CA LEU A 85 41.44 -5.19 -6.94
C LEU A 85 40.40 -4.32 -6.21
N GLN A 86 40.85 -3.43 -5.32
CA GLN A 86 39.97 -2.52 -4.62
C GLN A 86 39.22 -1.60 -5.58
N GLY A 87 39.90 -1.00 -6.56
CA GLY A 87 39.24 -0.14 -7.54
C GLY A 87 38.20 -0.87 -8.41
N VAL A 88 38.43 -2.15 -8.71
CA VAL A 88 37.43 -2.98 -9.40
C VAL A 88 36.27 -3.32 -8.48
N MET A 89 36.52 -3.68 -7.22
CA MET A 89 35.47 -3.95 -6.23
C MET A 89 34.58 -2.73 -5.99
N ASP A 90 35.17 -1.55 -5.85
CA ASP A 90 34.43 -0.29 -5.66
C ASP A 90 33.51 0.00 -6.87
N ARG A 91 34.00 -0.24 -8.08
CA ARG A 91 33.22 -0.05 -9.31
C ARG A 91 32.11 -1.08 -9.46
N ILE A 92 32.33 -2.32 -9.03
CA ILE A 92 31.29 -3.35 -8.97
C ILE A 92 30.21 -2.92 -7.98
N GLN A 93 30.58 -2.44 -6.80
CA GLN A 93 29.65 -1.98 -5.79
C GLN A 93 28.78 -0.81 -6.31
N GLU A 94 29.38 0.16 -6.98
CA GLU A 94 28.65 1.30 -7.55
C GLU A 94 27.66 0.85 -8.63
N LEU A 95 28.05 -0.08 -9.50
CA LEU A 95 27.17 -0.67 -10.52
C LEU A 95 26.03 -1.47 -9.89
N GLU A 96 26.30 -2.24 -8.84
CA GLU A 96 25.31 -3.03 -8.12
C GLU A 96 24.29 -2.13 -7.41
N ASP A 97 24.75 -1.06 -6.76
CA ASP A 97 23.89 -0.04 -6.15
C ASP A 97 23.01 0.65 -7.20
N GLY A 98 23.58 1.01 -8.35
CA GLY A 98 22.85 1.62 -9.47
C GLY A 98 21.80 0.68 -10.09
N TYR A 99 22.16 -0.61 -10.22
CA TYR A 99 21.26 -1.65 -10.68
C TYR A 99 20.09 -1.84 -9.72
N ASN A 100 20.36 -1.97 -8.41
CA ASN A 100 19.35 -2.15 -7.38
C ASN A 100 18.40 -0.96 -7.29
N LYS A 101 18.91 0.27 -7.39
CA LYS A 101 18.08 1.49 -7.47
C LYS A 101 17.15 1.48 -8.68
N SER A 102 17.68 1.11 -9.84
CA SER A 102 16.91 1.04 -11.10
C SER A 102 15.83 -0.06 -11.04
N LEU A 103 16.17 -1.21 -10.46
CA LEU A 103 15.23 -2.32 -10.26
C LEU A 103 14.09 -1.93 -9.34
N SER A 104 14.40 -1.29 -8.21
CA SER A 104 13.41 -0.78 -7.25
C SER A 104 12.48 0.24 -7.91
N LYS A 105 13.04 1.19 -8.68
CA LYS A 105 12.25 2.18 -9.42
C LYS A 105 11.34 1.54 -10.47
N LYS A 106 11.83 0.53 -11.21
CA LYS A 106 11.03 -0.23 -12.17
C LYS A 106 9.85 -0.93 -11.48
N GLN A 107 10.10 -1.59 -10.35
CA GLN A 107 9.04 -2.27 -9.59
C GLN A 107 8.02 -1.28 -9.03
N GLN A 108 8.46 -0.13 -8.53
CA GLN A 108 7.57 0.92 -8.06
C GLN A 108 6.65 1.45 -9.17
N LEU A 109 7.22 1.79 -10.32
CA LEU A 109 6.44 2.24 -11.48
C LEU A 109 5.46 1.17 -11.97
N ALA A 110 5.85 -0.10 -11.97
CA ALA A 110 4.94 -1.19 -12.34
C ALA A 110 3.73 -1.27 -11.39
N ARG A 111 3.96 -1.14 -10.08
CA ARG A 111 2.88 -1.09 -9.07
C ARG A 111 1.99 0.13 -9.25
N ASP A 112 2.56 1.30 -9.54
CA ASP A 112 1.81 2.54 -9.72
C ASP A 112 0.91 2.46 -10.97
N VAL A 113 1.40 1.87 -12.06
CA VAL A 113 0.62 1.64 -13.29
C VAL A 113 -0.52 0.68 -13.03
N GLU A 114 -0.27 -0.44 -12.35
CA GLU A 114 -1.31 -1.42 -12.00
C GLU A 114 -2.38 -0.78 -11.10
N GLN A 115 -1.96 -0.02 -10.09
CA GLN A 115 -2.88 0.68 -9.20
C GLN A 115 -3.71 1.73 -9.94
N CYS A 116 -3.10 2.49 -10.85
CA CYS A 116 -3.79 3.50 -11.65
C CYS A 116 -4.82 2.85 -12.60
N SER A 117 -4.42 1.78 -13.28
CA SER A 117 -5.32 0.99 -14.14
C SER A 117 -6.53 0.47 -13.37
N ALA A 118 -6.30 -0.12 -12.18
CA ALA A 118 -7.38 -0.60 -11.32
C ALA A 118 -8.28 0.53 -10.78
N ARG A 119 -7.75 1.75 -10.60
CA ARG A 119 -8.56 2.93 -10.24
C ARG A 119 -9.40 3.41 -11.43
N LEU A 120 -8.83 3.46 -12.63
CA LEU A 120 -9.54 3.85 -13.85
C LEU A 120 -10.68 2.89 -14.18
N ASP A 121 -10.44 1.58 -14.11
CA ASP A 121 -11.47 0.57 -14.39
C ASP A 121 -12.66 0.69 -13.41
N ARG A 122 -12.37 0.90 -12.11
CA ARG A 122 -13.41 1.18 -11.11
C ARG A 122 -14.17 2.47 -11.38
N ALA A 123 -13.46 3.54 -11.74
CA ALA A 123 -14.08 4.82 -12.08
C ALA A 123 -14.99 4.71 -13.30
N GLN A 124 -14.56 3.98 -14.34
CA GLN A 124 -15.35 3.76 -15.55
C GLN A 124 -16.64 2.97 -15.25
N LYS A 125 -16.55 1.90 -14.45
CA LYS A 125 -17.73 1.14 -13.99
C LYS A 125 -18.70 2.02 -13.21
N LEU A 126 -18.17 2.89 -12.33
CA LEU A 126 -18.97 3.81 -11.53
C LEU A 126 -19.67 4.84 -12.41
N ILE A 127 -18.97 5.46 -13.36
CA ILE A 127 -19.53 6.43 -14.31
C ILE A 127 -20.58 5.75 -15.21
N GLY A 128 -20.28 4.57 -15.73
CA GLY A 128 -21.22 3.79 -16.54
C GLY A 128 -22.50 3.42 -15.77
N GLY A 129 -22.36 3.00 -14.51
CA GLY A 129 -23.51 2.69 -13.65
C GLY A 129 -24.31 3.92 -13.22
N LEU A 130 -23.67 5.06 -13.00
CA LEU A 130 -24.32 6.31 -12.59
C LEU A 130 -24.93 7.10 -13.76
N GLY A 131 -24.47 6.88 -14.98
CA GLY A 131 -24.96 7.61 -16.15
C GLY A 131 -26.46 7.43 -16.36
N GLY A 132 -26.94 6.18 -16.36
CA GLY A 132 -28.37 5.90 -16.48
C GLY A 132 -29.19 6.40 -15.28
N GLU A 133 -28.59 6.38 -14.08
CA GLU A 133 -29.26 6.86 -12.87
C GLU A 133 -29.44 8.40 -12.89
N LYS A 134 -28.46 9.14 -13.43
CA LYS A 134 -28.58 10.58 -13.65
C LYS A 134 -29.75 10.91 -14.57
N ASP A 135 -29.89 10.21 -15.68
CA ASP A 135 -30.98 10.46 -16.64
C ASP A 135 -32.35 10.11 -16.03
N ARG A 136 -32.41 9.01 -15.27
CA ARG A 136 -33.60 8.59 -14.52
C ARG A 136 -34.02 9.63 -13.49
N TRP A 137 -33.09 10.13 -12.68
CA TRP A 137 -33.37 11.18 -11.69
C TRP A 137 -33.77 12.49 -12.35
N THR A 138 -33.10 12.88 -13.43
CA THR A 138 -33.44 14.10 -14.15
C THR A 138 -34.87 14.03 -14.70
N SER A 139 -35.24 12.88 -15.27
CA SER A 139 -36.61 12.63 -15.74
C SER A 139 -37.63 12.61 -14.59
N ALA A 140 -37.28 11.98 -13.47
CA ALA A 140 -38.15 11.92 -12.29
C ALA A 140 -38.38 13.30 -11.66
N VAL A 141 -37.34 14.14 -11.58
CA VAL A 141 -37.46 15.53 -11.10
C VAL A 141 -38.40 16.32 -12.01
N GLY A 142 -38.24 16.21 -13.33
CA GLY A 142 -39.16 16.87 -14.27
C GLY A 142 -40.60 16.41 -14.13
N GLN A 143 -40.83 15.11 -13.86
CA GLN A 143 -42.17 14.60 -13.58
C GLN A 143 -42.72 15.16 -12.25
N PHE A 144 -41.89 15.21 -11.20
CA PHE A 144 -42.30 15.77 -9.91
C PHE A 144 -42.66 17.25 -9.97
N ASP A 145 -41.99 18.04 -10.82
CA ASP A 145 -42.36 19.44 -11.02
C ASP A 145 -43.78 19.56 -11.60
N ILE A 146 -44.15 18.68 -12.54
CA ILE A 146 -45.50 18.61 -13.11
C ILE A 146 -46.50 18.14 -12.05
N ASP A 147 -46.19 17.05 -11.34
CA ASP A 147 -47.06 16.47 -10.31
C ASP A 147 -47.30 17.47 -9.17
N TYR A 148 -46.28 18.24 -8.79
CA TYR A 148 -46.37 19.25 -7.73
C TYR A 148 -47.37 20.36 -8.07
N VAL A 149 -47.39 20.81 -9.32
CA VAL A 149 -48.37 21.81 -9.79
C VAL A 149 -49.78 21.23 -9.78
N ASN A 150 -49.94 19.98 -10.24
CA ASN A 150 -51.24 19.32 -10.35
C ASN A 150 -51.80 18.76 -9.04
N LEU A 151 -50.95 18.64 -8.00
CA LEU A 151 -51.25 17.99 -6.74
C LEU A 151 -52.56 18.48 -6.09
N LEU A 152 -52.82 19.78 -6.15
CA LEU A 152 -53.98 20.38 -5.50
C LEU A 152 -55.30 19.84 -6.09
N GLY A 153 -55.41 19.78 -7.41
CA GLY A 153 -56.60 19.24 -8.07
C GLY A 153 -56.73 17.72 -7.89
N ASP A 154 -55.62 16.99 -7.95
CA ASP A 154 -55.59 15.53 -7.77
C ASP A 154 -56.05 15.12 -6.36
N VAL A 155 -55.57 15.83 -5.34
CA VAL A 155 -55.99 15.63 -3.94
C VAL A 155 -57.45 16.04 -3.73
N LEU A 156 -57.91 17.11 -4.39
CA LEU A 156 -59.30 17.56 -4.28
C LEU A 156 -60.27 16.50 -4.82
N ILE A 157 -60.01 15.93 -6.00
CA ILE A 157 -60.83 14.84 -6.54
C ILE A 157 -60.77 13.62 -5.63
N SER A 158 -59.57 13.20 -5.23
CA SER A 158 -59.39 12.00 -4.41
C SER A 158 -60.04 12.10 -3.03
N SER A 159 -59.97 13.27 -2.39
CA SER A 159 -60.65 13.53 -1.11
C SER A 159 -62.16 13.57 -1.27
N GLY A 160 -62.68 14.15 -2.37
CA GLY A 160 -64.10 14.08 -2.73
C GLY A 160 -64.58 12.65 -2.94
N CYS A 161 -63.78 11.79 -3.57
CA CYS A 161 -64.05 10.37 -3.76
C CYS A 161 -64.23 9.64 -2.41
N ILE A 162 -63.30 9.85 -1.47
CA ILE A 162 -63.39 9.24 -0.13
C ILE A 162 -64.60 9.76 0.65
N ALA A 163 -64.89 11.06 0.56
CA ALA A 163 -65.93 11.69 1.35
C ALA A 163 -67.35 11.37 0.87
N TYR A 164 -67.57 11.33 -0.45
CA TYR A 164 -68.93 11.32 -1.02
C TYR A 164 -69.23 10.09 -1.86
N LEU A 165 -68.23 9.46 -2.47
CA LEU A 165 -68.50 8.46 -3.52
C LEU A 165 -68.60 7.01 -3.01
N GLY A 166 -68.27 6.75 -1.74
CA GLY A 166 -68.31 5.42 -1.13
C GLY A 166 -69.60 4.61 -1.40
N PRO A 167 -70.81 5.18 -1.26
CA PRO A 167 -72.07 4.44 -1.48
C PRO A 167 -72.43 4.14 -2.95
N PHE A 168 -71.74 4.75 -3.91
CA PHE A 168 -72.13 4.68 -5.32
C PHE A 168 -71.48 3.54 -6.09
N THR A 169 -72.12 3.16 -7.20
CA THR A 169 -71.62 2.14 -8.15
C THR A 169 -70.46 2.67 -8.99
N ALA A 170 -69.59 1.78 -9.48
CA ALA A 170 -68.41 2.15 -10.26
C ALA A 170 -68.70 3.10 -11.44
N LEU A 171 -69.74 2.80 -12.22
CA LEU A 171 -70.13 3.63 -13.37
C LEU A 171 -70.54 5.04 -12.96
N TYR A 172 -71.30 5.18 -11.87
CA TYR A 172 -71.75 6.48 -11.39
C TYR A 172 -70.61 7.29 -10.76
N ARG A 173 -69.67 6.62 -10.07
CA ARG A 173 -68.44 7.27 -9.59
C ARG A 173 -67.64 7.85 -10.75
N HIS A 174 -67.47 7.07 -11.83
CA HIS A 174 -66.73 7.50 -13.01
C HIS A 174 -67.37 8.75 -13.65
N SER A 175 -68.69 8.74 -13.87
CA SER A 175 -69.39 9.90 -14.44
C SER A 175 -69.27 11.16 -13.56
N LEU A 176 -69.31 11.01 -12.24
CA LEU A 176 -69.13 12.14 -11.32
C LEU A 176 -67.70 12.67 -11.34
N ILE A 177 -66.69 11.80 -11.40
CA ILE A 177 -65.29 12.22 -11.49
C ILE A 177 -65.04 12.98 -12.79
N GLU A 178 -65.61 12.53 -13.92
CA GLU A 178 -65.51 13.25 -15.21
C GLU A 178 -66.16 14.65 -15.13
N GLU A 179 -67.32 14.76 -14.49
CA GLU A 179 -67.99 16.05 -14.27
C GLU A 179 -67.14 16.98 -13.37
N TRP A 180 -66.56 16.43 -12.30
CA TRP A 180 -65.69 17.19 -11.40
C TRP A 180 -64.42 17.66 -12.11
N GLN A 181 -63.79 16.82 -12.94
CA GLN A 181 -62.65 17.22 -13.77
C GLN A 181 -63.03 18.34 -14.74
N ALA A 182 -64.20 18.26 -15.39
CA ALA A 182 -64.67 19.32 -16.27
C ALA A 182 -64.86 20.66 -15.53
N ILE A 183 -65.33 20.62 -14.29
CA ILE A 183 -65.44 21.80 -13.43
C ILE A 183 -64.05 22.34 -13.06
N LEU A 184 -63.08 21.49 -12.71
CA LEU A 184 -61.71 21.93 -12.43
C LEU A 184 -61.06 22.61 -13.63
N ARG A 185 -61.27 22.08 -14.85
CA ARG A 185 -60.81 22.73 -16.09
C ARG A 185 -61.43 24.11 -16.27
N LYS A 186 -62.75 24.23 -16.04
CA LYS A 186 -63.46 25.52 -16.15
C LYS A 186 -62.98 26.55 -15.13
N LEU A 187 -62.57 26.10 -13.93
CA LEU A 187 -62.05 26.95 -12.87
C LEU A 187 -60.53 27.16 -12.96
N GLU A 188 -59.88 26.63 -14.00
CA GLU A 188 -58.43 26.71 -14.20
C GLU A 188 -57.61 26.17 -13.01
N VAL A 189 -58.13 25.18 -12.31
CA VAL A 189 -57.41 24.48 -11.23
C VAL A 189 -56.50 23.42 -11.87
N PRO A 190 -55.17 23.50 -11.68
CA PRO A 190 -54.26 22.48 -12.21
C PRO A 190 -54.55 21.10 -11.63
N HIS A 191 -54.59 20.10 -12.50
CA HIS A 191 -54.82 18.69 -12.16
C HIS A 191 -54.27 17.81 -13.27
N THR A 192 -53.99 16.55 -12.92
CA THR A 192 -53.58 15.54 -13.89
C THR A 192 -54.79 15.11 -14.73
N ASP A 193 -54.64 15.04 -16.05
CA ASP A 193 -55.74 14.60 -16.90
C ASP A 193 -56.07 13.12 -16.64
N GLY A 194 -57.36 12.81 -16.45
CA GLY A 194 -57.78 11.47 -16.04
C GLY A 194 -57.41 11.10 -14.59
N THR A 195 -57.10 12.09 -13.74
CA THR A 195 -56.77 11.88 -12.33
C THR A 195 -57.79 11.02 -11.61
N ASN A 196 -57.29 10.07 -10.82
CA ASN A 196 -58.12 9.18 -10.05
C ASN A 196 -57.52 8.88 -8.67
N MET A 197 -58.36 8.34 -7.80
CA MET A 197 -58.01 8.05 -6.42
C MET A 197 -56.92 6.97 -6.30
N ILE A 198 -56.84 6.02 -7.24
CA ILE A 198 -55.81 4.98 -7.23
C ILE A 198 -54.44 5.58 -7.52
N GLN A 199 -54.32 6.47 -8.49
CA GLN A 199 -53.06 7.15 -8.83
C GLN A 199 -52.61 8.08 -7.70
N THR A 200 -53.53 8.82 -7.09
CA THR A 200 -53.19 9.85 -6.08
C THR A 200 -52.91 9.25 -4.70
N LEU A 201 -53.68 8.24 -4.27
CA LEU A 201 -53.63 7.71 -2.90
C LEU A 201 -53.18 6.25 -2.81
N GLY A 202 -53.09 5.55 -3.95
CA GLY A 202 -52.72 4.15 -4.01
C GLY A 202 -51.22 3.95 -3.86
N ASN A 203 -50.85 3.02 -2.99
CA ASN A 203 -49.48 2.52 -2.89
C ASN A 203 -49.40 1.15 -3.59
N ALA A 204 -48.57 1.02 -4.62
CA ALA A 204 -48.47 -0.20 -5.41
C ALA A 204 -48.09 -1.45 -4.57
N VAL A 205 -47.28 -1.28 -3.52
CA VAL A 205 -46.89 -2.37 -2.61
C VAL A 205 -48.06 -2.80 -1.73
N GLU A 206 -48.81 -1.84 -1.19
CA GLU A 206 -50.02 -2.12 -0.39
C GLU A 206 -51.10 -2.79 -1.23
N ILE A 207 -51.37 -2.26 -2.44
CA ILE A 207 -52.35 -2.82 -3.39
C ILE A 207 -52.01 -4.28 -3.70
N ARG A 208 -50.73 -4.58 -3.95
CA ARG A 208 -50.28 -5.95 -4.17
C ARG A 208 -50.48 -6.83 -2.93
N GLY A 209 -50.22 -6.29 -1.74
CA GLY A 209 -50.53 -6.96 -0.48
C GLY A 209 -52.02 -7.28 -0.32
N TRP A 210 -52.89 -6.35 -0.73
CA TRP A 210 -54.34 -6.56 -0.72
C TRP A 210 -54.77 -7.65 -1.70
N GLN A 211 -54.18 -7.69 -2.90
CA GLN A 211 -54.44 -8.73 -3.90
C GLN A 211 -54.03 -10.12 -3.40
N ILE A 212 -52.87 -10.23 -2.74
CA ILE A 212 -52.43 -11.47 -2.07
C ILE A 212 -53.42 -11.88 -0.97
N SER A 213 -54.02 -10.90 -0.28
CA SER A 213 -55.04 -11.11 0.74
C SER A 213 -56.43 -11.45 0.17
N GLY A 214 -56.57 -11.51 -1.16
CA GLY A 214 -57.80 -11.90 -1.84
C GLY A 214 -58.67 -10.74 -2.32
N LEU A 215 -58.15 -9.51 -2.37
CA LEU A 215 -58.79 -8.40 -3.08
C LEU A 215 -58.73 -8.66 -4.60
N PRO A 216 -59.84 -8.55 -5.34
CA PRO A 216 -59.81 -8.61 -6.79
C PRO A 216 -58.92 -7.51 -7.39
N ALA A 217 -58.32 -7.78 -8.56
CA ALA A 217 -57.36 -6.89 -9.21
C ALA A 217 -58.01 -5.78 -10.05
N ASP A 218 -59.32 -5.57 -9.94
CA ASP A 218 -60.02 -4.51 -10.67
C ASP A 218 -59.94 -3.15 -9.94
N ASN A 219 -60.17 -2.08 -10.71
CA ASN A 219 -60.09 -0.71 -10.20
C ASN A 219 -61.13 -0.43 -9.10
N HIS A 220 -62.35 -0.97 -9.23
CA HIS A 220 -63.41 -0.70 -8.27
C HIS A 220 -63.11 -1.33 -6.89
N SER A 221 -62.62 -2.57 -6.88
CA SER A 221 -62.15 -3.24 -5.67
C SER A 221 -60.98 -2.49 -5.03
N THR A 222 -60.04 -2.01 -5.84
CA THR A 222 -58.90 -1.22 -5.38
C THR A 222 -59.34 0.12 -4.77
N GLU A 223 -60.26 0.83 -5.41
CA GLU A 223 -60.85 2.06 -4.88
C GLU A 223 -61.53 1.83 -3.53
N ASN A 224 -62.33 0.77 -3.41
CA ASN A 224 -63.01 0.41 -2.16
C ASN A 224 -61.99 0.10 -1.05
N ALA A 225 -60.91 -0.61 -1.36
CA ALA A 225 -59.83 -0.87 -0.41
C ALA A 225 -59.13 0.41 0.06
N ILE A 226 -58.89 1.37 -0.86
CA ILE A 226 -58.35 2.69 -0.52
C ILE A 226 -59.30 3.43 0.43
N VAL A 227 -60.61 3.42 0.16
CA VAL A 227 -61.61 4.04 1.04
C VAL A 227 -61.59 3.37 2.43
N ILE A 228 -61.54 2.03 2.51
CA ILE A 228 -61.43 1.32 3.79
C ILE A 228 -60.18 1.78 4.57
N LYS A 229 -59.04 1.93 3.90
CA LYS A 229 -57.78 2.29 4.57
C LYS A 229 -57.66 3.77 4.92
N LYS A 230 -58.22 4.67 4.11
CA LYS A 230 -58.04 6.13 4.24
C LYS A 230 -59.24 6.84 4.86
N ALA A 231 -60.41 6.21 4.95
CA ALA A 231 -61.58 6.80 5.58
C ALA A 231 -61.33 7.02 7.07
N ARG A 232 -61.73 8.20 7.57
CA ARG A 232 -61.63 8.54 9.00
C ARG A 232 -62.58 7.73 9.89
N ARG A 233 -63.68 7.25 9.32
CA ARG A 233 -64.69 6.43 10.00
C ARG A 233 -64.71 5.06 9.36
N TRP A 234 -64.92 4.03 10.17
CA TRP A 234 -65.11 2.66 9.71
C TRP A 234 -66.25 2.58 8.69
N PRO A 235 -65.96 2.24 7.42
CA PRO A 235 -67.01 2.13 6.42
C PRO A 235 -67.89 0.90 6.67
N LEU A 236 -69.20 1.04 6.46
CA LEU A 236 -70.11 -0.09 6.40
C LEU A 236 -69.96 -0.78 5.04
N LEU A 237 -69.57 -2.06 5.03
CA LEU A 237 -69.37 -2.83 3.81
C LEU A 237 -70.67 -3.51 3.37
N ILE A 238 -71.18 -3.14 2.19
CA ILE A 238 -72.30 -3.82 1.55
C ILE A 238 -71.72 -4.92 0.64
N ASP A 239 -71.72 -6.16 1.14
CA ASP A 239 -70.98 -7.27 0.52
C ASP A 239 -71.88 -8.50 0.28
N PRO A 240 -72.72 -8.51 -0.77
CA PRO A 240 -73.60 -9.64 -1.07
C PRO A 240 -72.83 -10.90 -1.51
N GLN A 241 -71.58 -10.76 -1.95
CA GLN A 241 -70.75 -11.84 -2.47
C GLN A 241 -69.71 -12.35 -1.47
N THR A 242 -69.68 -11.81 -0.24
CA THR A 242 -68.72 -12.15 0.83
C THR A 242 -67.24 -11.89 0.46
N GLN A 243 -66.98 -11.08 -0.57
CA GLN A 243 -65.62 -10.78 -1.04
C GLN A 243 -64.86 -9.92 -0.03
N ALA A 244 -65.49 -8.84 0.44
CA ALA A 244 -64.90 -7.95 1.42
C ALA A 244 -64.69 -8.66 2.77
N ASN A 245 -65.62 -9.53 3.17
CA ASN A 245 -65.48 -10.35 4.38
C ASN A 245 -64.25 -11.26 4.32
N ARG A 246 -64.04 -11.95 3.18
CA ARG A 246 -62.86 -12.80 2.96
C ARG A 246 -61.57 -12.00 2.96
N PHE A 247 -61.56 -10.87 2.24
CA PHE A 247 -60.42 -9.96 2.18
C PHE A 247 -60.00 -9.47 3.57
N ILE A 248 -60.93 -8.93 4.35
CA ILE A 248 -60.66 -8.43 5.71
C ILE A 248 -60.17 -9.55 6.63
N LYS A 249 -60.80 -10.73 6.60
CA LYS A 249 -60.32 -11.87 7.42
C LYS A 249 -58.90 -12.29 7.06
N ASN A 250 -58.55 -12.32 5.78
CA ASN A 250 -57.22 -12.69 5.34
C ASN A 250 -56.19 -11.62 5.68
N LEU A 251 -56.53 -10.34 5.50
CA LEU A 251 -55.69 -9.22 5.88
C LEU A 251 -55.37 -9.24 7.39
N GLY A 252 -56.36 -9.57 8.23
CA GLY A 252 -56.19 -9.68 9.67
C GLY A 252 -55.35 -10.88 10.12
N LYS A 253 -55.33 -11.98 9.36
CA LYS A 253 -54.46 -13.15 9.66
C LYS A 253 -52.98 -12.84 9.51
N SER A 254 -52.64 -11.88 8.64
CA SER A 254 -51.26 -11.47 8.38
C SER A 254 -50.68 -10.55 9.46
N SER A 255 -51.52 -10.02 10.36
CA SER A 255 -51.11 -9.09 11.41
C SER A 255 -51.24 -9.72 12.80
N THR A 256 -50.19 -9.62 13.61
CA THR A 256 -50.16 -10.18 14.98
C THR A 256 -51.12 -9.44 15.94
N ASN A 257 -51.50 -8.19 15.62
CA ASN A 257 -52.34 -7.32 16.44
C ASN A 257 -53.73 -7.06 15.84
N GLY A 258 -54.09 -7.70 14.71
CA GLY A 258 -55.32 -7.40 13.96
C GLY A 258 -55.15 -6.27 12.94
N ILE A 259 -56.26 -5.79 12.35
CA ILE A 259 -56.24 -4.70 11.36
C ILE A 259 -56.33 -3.36 12.09
N GLU A 260 -55.28 -2.54 11.98
CA GLU A 260 -55.26 -1.12 12.38
C GLU A 260 -55.71 -0.19 11.24
#